data_AF-A0A6A3UUG6-F1
#
_entry.id   AF-A0A6A3UUG6-F1
#
_cell.length_a   1.000
_cell.length_b   1.000
_cell.length_c   1.000
_cell.angle_alpha   90.00
_cell.angle_beta   90.00
_cell.angle_gamma   90.00
#
_symmetry.space_group_name_H-M   'P 1'
#
loop_
_entity.id
_entity.type
_entity.pdbx_description
1 polymer ?
#
loop_
_entity_poly.entity_id
_entity_poly.type
_entity_poly.pdbx_seq_one_letter_code
_entity_poly.pdbx_strand_id
1 'polypeptide(L)'
;MDDDPVVREIPVHLADELRNNLYLVQFPLRPTYRPMPQPPRRARVKPSNQLLQLDFPVDQRSEHFDQDAEEYLKQKHLRLQSASVPALSNYAVGVFRQGQLHLTPLSAVMQMRPSLAHIDDAVNEEEEDMDVEEKLEPPPAEMKEVQFQFKKKQSERAMSAIQNSYAYKKQQIDAENWIELQVQDKSSAGADNEFENLFSEKEEEVVSTMTPDEYIKAMQYRAMASADNKPPTNPAQTNEEDEEQKDETMEPVTGHLLDGVNPKYSDVLRLLATDQIMHFDTLVKLLPSRSEDELIDALEHVAVHVRGRLLPKSALVCRGEMTVRARNEIIKALAKTPSGVSRMDLVEKFSLDADVAKTVLGEFAVLESTTRKWSFRIGADDTFTKRFPAVAKAIKL
;
A
#
# COMPACT_ATOMS: atom_id res chain seq x y z
N MET A 1 4.94 37.58 -11.46
CA MET A 1 3.99 36.45 -11.43
C MET A 1 2.65 37.11 -11.54
N ASP A 2 2.01 36.98 -12.70
CA ASP A 2 0.68 37.52 -12.94
C ASP A 2 -0.30 36.83 -11.99
N ASP A 3 -1.09 37.61 -11.24
CA ASP A 3 -2.14 37.12 -10.35
C ASP A 3 -3.13 36.28 -11.16
N ASP A 4 -3.23 34.99 -10.83
CA ASP A 4 -4.29 34.11 -11.33
C ASP A 4 -5.61 34.50 -10.63
N PRO A 5 -6.54 35.18 -11.31
CA PRO A 5 -7.71 35.74 -10.65
C PRO A 5 -8.69 34.61 -10.29
N VAL A 6 -9.19 34.64 -9.06
CA VAL A 6 -10.22 33.70 -8.61
C VAL A 6 -11.46 33.83 -9.50
N VAL A 7 -11.75 32.80 -10.31
CA VAL A 7 -12.90 32.77 -11.23
C VAL A 7 -14.19 32.43 -10.52
N ARG A 8 -14.13 31.62 -9.45
CA ARG A 8 -15.29 31.15 -8.70
C ARG A 8 -14.88 30.68 -7.31
N GLU A 9 -15.61 31.12 -6.30
CA GLU A 9 -15.56 30.59 -4.95
C GLU A 9 -16.70 29.59 -4.76
N ILE A 10 -16.39 28.39 -4.27
CA ILE A 10 -17.35 27.31 -4.05
C ILE A 10 -17.33 27.00 -2.55
N PRO A 11 -18.44 27.19 -1.82
CA PRO A 11 -18.50 26.80 -0.43
C PRO A 11 -18.47 25.27 -0.32
N VAL A 12 -17.68 24.78 0.64
CA VAL A 12 -17.52 23.35 0.91
C VAL A 12 -18.07 23.05 2.30
N HIS A 13 -19.08 22.18 2.35
CA HIS A 13 -19.73 21.74 3.58
C HIS A 13 -19.36 20.29 3.88
N LEU A 14 -19.27 19.94 5.16
CA LEU A 14 -19.07 18.57 5.61
C LEU A 14 -20.38 18.05 6.20
N ALA A 15 -20.98 17.04 5.57
CA ALA A 15 -22.15 16.33 6.09
C ALA A 15 -21.68 15.12 6.92
N ASP A 16 -22.22 14.99 8.14
CA ASP A 16 -21.82 13.95 9.10
C ASP A 16 -22.90 12.89 9.35
N GLU A 17 -24.14 13.13 8.89
CA GLU A 17 -25.29 12.28 9.20
C GLU A 17 -25.09 10.83 8.70
N LEU A 18 -24.47 10.66 7.55
CA LEU A 18 -24.22 9.37 6.92
C LEU A 18 -22.79 8.82 7.11
N ARG A 19 -21.94 9.47 7.92
CA ARG A 19 -20.51 9.11 8.07
C ARG A 19 -20.27 7.62 8.34
N ASN A 20 -21.11 7.00 9.16
CA ASN A 20 -20.93 5.59 9.55
C ASN A 20 -21.65 4.60 8.61
N ASN A 21 -22.61 5.08 7.82
CA ASN A 21 -23.55 4.25 7.06
C ASN A 21 -23.37 4.37 5.54
N LEU A 22 -22.44 5.21 5.07
CA LEU A 22 -22.16 5.39 3.65
C LEU A 22 -21.04 4.45 3.18
N TYR A 23 -21.37 3.55 2.27
CA TYR A 23 -20.44 2.59 1.68
C TYR A 23 -20.30 2.78 0.17
N LEU A 24 -19.08 2.69 -0.34
CA LEU A 24 -18.84 2.69 -1.80
C LEU A 24 -18.75 1.26 -2.30
N VAL A 25 -19.77 0.82 -3.04
CA VAL A 25 -19.82 -0.53 -3.62
C VAL A 25 -19.38 -0.49 -5.09
N GLN A 26 -18.31 -1.20 -5.41
CA GLN A 26 -17.72 -1.29 -6.75
C GLN A 26 -17.99 -2.65 -7.38
N PHE A 27 -18.17 -2.69 -8.71
CA PHE A 27 -18.36 -3.92 -9.48
C PHE A 27 -17.26 -4.07 -10.55
N PRO A 28 -16.04 -4.50 -10.19
CA PRO A 28 -14.89 -4.50 -11.12
C PRO A 28 -15.11 -5.33 -12.40
N LEU A 29 -15.94 -6.37 -12.34
CA LEU A 29 -16.25 -7.23 -13.48
C LEU A 29 -17.38 -6.71 -14.37
N ARG A 30 -17.93 -5.53 -14.08
CA ARG A 30 -19.00 -4.90 -14.85
C ARG A 30 -18.50 -3.59 -15.47
N PRO A 31 -18.52 -3.45 -16.80
CA PRO A 31 -18.18 -2.19 -17.44
C PRO A 31 -19.28 -1.15 -17.19
N THR A 32 -18.90 0.13 -17.22
CA THR A 32 -19.79 1.27 -16.94
C THR A 32 -21.02 1.33 -17.85
N TYR A 33 -20.89 0.90 -19.12
CA TYR A 33 -21.99 0.87 -20.08
C TYR A 33 -22.95 -0.32 -19.88
N ARG A 34 -22.66 -1.26 -18.98
CA ARG A 34 -23.50 -2.43 -18.67
C ARG A 34 -23.70 -2.57 -17.15
N PRO A 35 -24.47 -1.66 -16.53
CA PRO A 35 -24.83 -1.78 -15.12
C PRO A 35 -25.70 -3.01 -14.86
N MET A 36 -25.93 -3.32 -13.58
CA MET A 36 -26.89 -4.36 -13.21
C MET A 36 -28.30 -3.96 -13.68
N PRO A 37 -29.03 -4.83 -14.39
CA PRO A 37 -30.29 -4.45 -15.05
C PRO A 37 -31.44 -4.23 -14.07
N GLN A 38 -31.39 -4.86 -12.91
CA GLN A 38 -32.40 -4.79 -11.87
C GLN A 38 -31.74 -4.63 -10.50
N PRO A 39 -32.42 -4.01 -9.52
CA PRO A 39 -31.95 -3.98 -8.14
C PRO A 39 -31.84 -5.41 -7.58
N PRO A 40 -30.96 -5.63 -6.58
CA PRO A 40 -30.84 -6.93 -5.93
C PRO A 40 -32.17 -7.29 -5.24
N ARG A 41 -32.53 -8.57 -5.32
CA ARG A 41 -33.74 -9.08 -4.65
C ARG A 41 -33.56 -9.18 -3.14
N ARG A 42 -32.33 -9.49 -2.71
CA ARG A 42 -31.95 -9.58 -1.29
C ARG A 42 -30.59 -8.93 -1.09
N ALA A 43 -30.46 -8.19 -0.01
CA ALA A 43 -29.20 -7.65 0.47
C ALA A 43 -29.00 -8.08 1.93
N ARG A 44 -27.78 -8.48 2.27
CA ARG A 44 -27.41 -8.95 3.61
C ARG A 44 -26.07 -8.35 3.98
N VAL A 45 -25.92 -7.91 5.23
CA VAL A 45 -24.69 -7.30 5.70
C VAL A 45 -24.22 -7.91 7.01
N LYS A 46 -22.89 -7.97 7.18
CA LYS A 46 -22.18 -8.21 8.42
C LYS A 46 -21.38 -6.95 8.74
N PRO A 47 -21.89 -6.04 9.60
CA PRO A 47 -21.32 -4.71 9.77
C PRO A 47 -19.92 -4.72 10.39
N SER A 48 -19.65 -5.64 11.32
CA SER A 48 -18.37 -5.71 12.04
C SER A 48 -17.25 -6.18 11.11
N ASN A 49 -17.53 -7.19 10.27
CA ASN A 49 -16.60 -7.71 9.27
C ASN A 49 -16.68 -7.00 7.91
N GLN A 50 -17.54 -5.97 7.75
CA GLN A 50 -17.73 -5.20 6.52
C GLN A 50 -18.01 -6.07 5.27
N LEU A 51 -18.84 -7.11 5.44
CA LEU A 51 -19.25 -7.99 4.34
C LEU A 51 -20.66 -7.67 3.90
N LEU A 52 -20.85 -7.51 2.59
CA LEU A 52 -22.12 -7.27 1.93
C LEU A 52 -22.35 -8.39 0.92
N GLN A 53 -23.53 -8.96 0.94
CA GLN A 53 -23.96 -9.99 0.01
C GLN A 53 -25.24 -9.53 -0.69
N LEU A 54 -25.21 -9.56 -2.02
CA LEU A 54 -26.31 -9.14 -2.88
C LEU A 54 -26.72 -10.30 -3.79
N ASP A 55 -28.00 -10.64 -3.77
CA ASP A 55 -28.56 -11.66 -4.65
C ASP A 55 -29.39 -11.00 -5.76
N PHE A 56 -28.95 -11.16 -7.01
CA PHE A 56 -29.66 -10.65 -8.18
C PHE A 56 -30.48 -11.75 -8.85
N PRO A 57 -31.68 -11.43 -9.37
CA PRO A 57 -32.47 -12.41 -10.11
C PRO A 57 -31.77 -12.79 -11.43
N VAL A 58 -31.84 -14.08 -11.77
CA VAL A 58 -31.40 -14.61 -13.08
C VAL A 58 -32.64 -15.06 -13.85
N ASP A 59 -32.74 -14.65 -15.11
CA ASP A 59 -33.84 -15.07 -15.98
C ASP A 59 -33.57 -16.48 -16.52
N GLN A 60 -34.23 -17.47 -15.92
CA GLN A 60 -34.12 -18.89 -16.28
C GLN A 60 -34.84 -19.24 -17.59
N ARG A 61 -35.65 -18.32 -18.13
CA ARG A 61 -36.38 -18.51 -19.40
C ARG A 61 -35.60 -17.96 -20.59
N SER A 62 -34.48 -17.30 -20.35
CA SER A 62 -33.62 -16.73 -21.37
C SER A 62 -32.95 -17.84 -22.20
N GLU A 63 -32.72 -17.58 -23.48
CA GLU A 63 -31.92 -18.43 -24.38
C GLU A 63 -30.46 -18.55 -23.91
N HIS A 64 -30.02 -17.66 -23.02
CA HIS A 64 -28.68 -17.66 -22.44
C HIS A 64 -28.58 -18.47 -21.14
N PHE A 65 -29.66 -19.13 -20.71
CA PHE A 65 -29.67 -20.00 -19.54
C PHE A 65 -29.78 -21.46 -19.98
N ASP A 66 -28.79 -22.27 -19.61
CA ASP A 66 -28.79 -23.70 -19.90
C ASP A 66 -29.74 -24.43 -18.93
N GLN A 67 -30.87 -24.90 -19.48
CA GLN A 67 -31.88 -25.63 -18.72
C GLN A 67 -31.54 -27.12 -18.56
N ASP A 68 -30.60 -27.64 -19.33
CA ASP A 68 -30.22 -29.05 -19.34
C ASP A 68 -29.03 -29.34 -18.40
N ALA A 69 -28.36 -28.30 -17.89
CA ALA A 69 -27.31 -28.41 -16.89
C ALA A 69 -27.76 -29.16 -15.61
N GLU A 70 -26.81 -29.60 -14.80
CA GLU A 70 -27.08 -30.22 -13.50
C GLU A 70 -27.67 -29.20 -12.51
N GLU A 71 -28.52 -29.64 -11.57
CA GLU A 71 -29.24 -28.69 -10.69
C GLU A 71 -28.29 -27.86 -9.80
N TYR A 72 -27.20 -28.46 -9.32
CA TYR A 72 -26.20 -27.76 -8.51
C TYR A 72 -25.41 -26.70 -9.30
N LEU A 73 -25.38 -26.78 -10.64
CA LEU A 73 -24.79 -25.75 -11.52
C LEU A 73 -25.78 -24.65 -11.91
N LYS A 74 -27.09 -24.89 -11.74
CA LYS A 74 -28.14 -23.93 -12.10
C LYS A 74 -28.20 -22.78 -11.11
N GLN A 75 -27.54 -21.68 -11.47
CA GLN A 75 -27.56 -20.47 -10.67
C GLN A 75 -28.94 -19.79 -10.68
N LYS A 76 -29.78 -20.09 -9.67
CA LYS A 76 -31.13 -19.50 -9.51
C LYS A 76 -31.07 -17.97 -9.29
N HIS A 77 -30.00 -17.50 -8.63
CA HIS A 77 -29.73 -16.08 -8.39
C HIS A 77 -28.23 -15.80 -8.52
N LEU A 78 -27.86 -14.67 -9.14
CA LEU A 78 -26.48 -14.22 -9.20
C LEU A 78 -26.09 -13.62 -7.85
N ARG A 79 -25.34 -14.39 -7.07
CA ARG A 79 -24.85 -13.99 -5.76
C ARG A 79 -23.52 -13.26 -5.90
N LEU A 80 -23.48 -12.01 -5.46
CA LEU A 80 -22.28 -11.22 -5.35
C LEU A 80 -21.92 -11.05 -3.88
N GLN A 81 -20.66 -11.28 -3.54
CA GLN A 81 -20.12 -11.09 -2.20
C GLN A 81 -19.03 -10.02 -2.25
N SER A 82 -19.02 -9.14 -1.25
CA SER A 82 -18.00 -8.10 -1.15
C SER A 82 -16.69 -8.62 -0.56
N ALA A 83 -15.61 -7.97 -0.95
CA ALA A 83 -14.36 -7.92 -0.21
C ALA A 83 -14.09 -6.45 0.19
N SER A 84 -13.77 -6.22 1.46
CA SER A 84 -13.39 -4.88 1.93
C SER A 84 -12.03 -4.47 1.34
N VAL A 85 -11.94 -3.26 0.82
CA VAL A 85 -10.71 -2.68 0.28
C VAL A 85 -10.09 -1.79 1.36
N PRO A 86 -8.87 -2.10 1.83
CA PRO A 86 -8.19 -1.25 2.82
C PRO A 86 -8.03 0.17 2.29
N ALA A 87 -8.52 1.15 3.05
CA ALA A 87 -8.42 2.54 2.67
C ALA A 87 -6.98 3.05 2.92
N LEU A 88 -6.30 3.50 1.85
CA LEU A 88 -4.97 4.13 1.96
C LEU A 88 -5.05 5.57 2.51
N SER A 89 -6.24 6.18 2.47
CA SER A 89 -6.51 7.53 2.92
C SER A 89 -7.97 7.67 3.34
N ASN A 90 -8.35 8.85 3.83
CA ASN A 90 -9.72 9.19 4.15
C ASN A 90 -10.44 9.54 2.84
N TYR A 91 -11.44 8.73 2.46
CA TYR A 91 -12.26 8.97 1.27
C TYR A 91 -13.58 9.62 1.65
N ALA A 92 -14.10 10.49 0.79
CA ALA A 92 -15.39 11.14 0.93
C ALA A 92 -16.10 11.20 -0.42
N VAL A 93 -17.43 11.21 -0.40
CA VAL A 93 -18.28 11.47 -1.57
C VAL A 93 -18.64 12.94 -1.57
N GLY A 94 -18.39 13.61 -2.70
CA GLY A 94 -18.77 15.00 -2.93
C GLY A 94 -20.00 15.11 -3.80
N VAL A 95 -21.06 15.76 -3.31
CA VAL A 95 -22.27 16.05 -4.09
C VAL A 95 -22.36 17.55 -4.33
N PHE A 96 -22.63 17.93 -5.58
CA PHE A 96 -22.74 19.33 -5.98
C PHE A 96 -24.21 19.73 -6.13
N ARG A 97 -24.65 20.78 -5.41
CA ARG A 97 -26.03 21.29 -5.49
C ARG A 97 -26.02 22.80 -5.39
N GLN A 98 -26.69 23.47 -6.32
CA GLN A 98 -26.87 24.94 -6.32
C GLN A 98 -25.57 25.76 -6.18
N GLY A 99 -24.43 25.24 -6.66
CA GLY A 99 -23.14 25.94 -6.57
C GLY A 99 -22.33 25.63 -5.30
N GLN A 100 -22.83 24.76 -4.43
CA GLN A 100 -22.19 24.33 -3.18
C GLN A 100 -21.73 22.88 -3.29
N LEU A 101 -20.62 22.54 -2.63
CA LEU A 101 -20.07 21.18 -2.56
C LEU A 101 -20.28 20.63 -1.15
N HIS A 102 -21.01 19.50 -1.04
CA HIS A 102 -21.19 18.79 0.22
C HIS A 102 -20.35 17.51 0.22
N LEU A 103 -19.45 17.37 1.18
CA LEU A 103 -18.59 16.21 1.36
C LEU A 103 -19.18 15.33 2.47
N THR A 104 -19.39 14.05 2.19
CA THR A 104 -19.77 13.03 3.18
C THR A 104 -18.68 11.98 3.27
N PRO A 105 -18.06 11.73 4.44
CA PRO A 105 -17.04 10.69 4.59
C PRO A 105 -17.59 9.29 4.30
N LEU A 106 -16.75 8.44 3.69
CA LEU A 106 -17.07 7.03 3.45
C LEU A 106 -16.67 6.17 4.64
N SER A 107 -17.55 5.25 5.04
CA SER A 107 -17.30 4.26 6.09
C SER A 107 -16.37 3.15 5.59
N ALA A 108 -16.66 2.58 4.42
CA ALA A 108 -15.78 1.61 3.76
C ALA A 108 -16.00 1.55 2.24
N VAL A 109 -14.99 1.02 1.53
CA VAL A 109 -15.06 0.70 0.11
C VAL A 109 -15.11 -0.82 -0.05
N MET A 110 -16.10 -1.31 -0.78
CA MET A 110 -16.38 -2.72 -0.95
C MET A 110 -16.34 -3.09 -2.43
N GLN A 111 -15.60 -4.15 -2.78
CA GLN A 111 -15.57 -4.68 -4.14
C GLN A 111 -16.39 -5.96 -4.25
N MET A 112 -17.39 -5.95 -5.12
CA MET A 112 -18.27 -7.09 -5.35
C MET A 112 -17.65 -8.08 -6.33
N ARG A 113 -17.67 -9.37 -5.97
CA ARG A 113 -17.25 -10.49 -6.82
C ARG A 113 -18.34 -11.57 -6.84
N PRO A 114 -18.55 -12.26 -7.98
CA PRO A 114 -19.41 -13.43 -8.03
C PRO A 114 -18.94 -14.49 -7.04
N SER A 115 -19.89 -15.01 -6.26
CA SER A 115 -19.66 -16.15 -5.37
C SER A 115 -20.24 -17.41 -6.00
N LEU A 116 -19.46 -18.48 -5.98
CA LEU A 116 -19.85 -19.81 -6.45
C LEU A 116 -20.17 -20.76 -5.28
N ALA A 117 -20.51 -20.23 -4.11
CA ALA A 117 -20.74 -21.02 -2.90
C ALA A 117 -21.76 -22.16 -3.07
N HIS A 118 -22.74 -22.02 -3.96
CA HIS A 118 -23.70 -23.09 -4.28
C HIS A 118 -23.07 -24.37 -4.84
N ILE A 119 -21.90 -24.29 -5.47
CA ILE A 119 -21.14 -25.45 -5.95
C ILE A 119 -20.41 -26.09 -4.76
N ASP A 120 -19.75 -25.28 -3.94
CA ASP A 120 -19.06 -25.75 -2.73
C ASP A 120 -20.04 -26.41 -1.75
N ASP A 121 -21.23 -25.83 -1.58
CA ASP A 121 -22.30 -26.35 -0.73
C ASP A 121 -22.78 -27.72 -1.25
N ALA A 122 -22.98 -27.86 -2.56
CA ALA A 122 -23.40 -29.13 -3.17
C ALA A 122 -22.35 -30.24 -3.04
N VAL A 123 -21.06 -29.91 -3.23
CA VAL A 123 -19.96 -30.87 -3.05
C VAL A 123 -19.87 -31.32 -1.60
N ASN A 124 -20.02 -30.41 -0.63
CA ASN A 124 -20.01 -30.78 0.78
C ASN A 124 -21.22 -31.65 1.16
N GLU A 125 -22.42 -31.34 0.61
CA GLU A 125 -23.61 -32.17 0.81
C GLU A 125 -23.40 -33.60 0.25
N GLU A 126 -22.80 -33.74 -0.93
CA GLU A 126 -22.45 -35.05 -1.51
C GLU A 126 -21.40 -35.81 -0.66
N GLU A 127 -20.36 -35.13 -0.16
CA GLU A 127 -19.37 -35.73 0.74
C GLU A 127 -20.02 -36.19 2.06
N GLU A 128 -20.90 -35.36 2.66
CA GLU A 128 -21.63 -35.72 3.87
C GLU A 128 -22.56 -36.93 3.65
N ASP A 129 -23.27 -36.99 2.53
CA ASP A 129 -24.13 -38.11 2.17
C ASP A 129 -23.33 -39.42 1.97
N MET A 130 -22.17 -39.35 1.31
CA MET A 130 -21.24 -40.49 1.17
C MET A 130 -20.69 -40.95 2.53
N ASP A 131 -20.31 -40.01 3.40
CA ASP A 131 -19.81 -40.29 4.75
C ASP A 131 -20.88 -40.93 5.65
N VAL A 132 -22.15 -40.56 5.45
CA VAL A 132 -23.29 -41.16 6.15
C VAL A 132 -23.58 -42.56 5.61
N GLU A 133 -23.47 -42.78 4.29
CA GLU A 133 -23.57 -44.11 3.68
C GLU A 133 -22.46 -45.06 4.15
N GLU A 134 -21.21 -44.59 4.29
CA GLU A 134 -20.09 -45.40 4.78
C GLU A 134 -20.20 -45.72 6.30
N LYS A 135 -20.85 -44.85 7.08
CA LYS A 135 -21.11 -45.04 8.52
C LYS A 135 -22.35 -45.90 8.83
N LEU A 136 -23.08 -46.39 7.83
CA LEU A 136 -24.22 -47.31 8.02
C LEU A 136 -23.82 -48.76 8.37
N GLU A 137 -22.52 -49.10 8.39
CA GLU A 137 -22.04 -50.31 9.07
C GLU A 137 -21.63 -49.97 10.51
N PRO A 138 -22.42 -50.32 11.54
CA PRO A 138 -22.04 -50.04 12.92
C PRO A 138 -20.88 -50.98 13.34
N PRO A 139 -19.69 -50.45 13.70
CA PRO A 139 -18.72 -51.26 14.42
C PRO A 139 -19.28 -51.58 15.82
N PRO A 140 -18.98 -52.77 16.39
CA PRO A 140 -19.43 -53.13 17.73
C PRO A 140 -18.89 -52.11 18.75
N ALA A 141 -19.77 -51.67 19.64
CA ALA A 141 -19.49 -50.67 20.65
C ALA A 141 -18.44 -51.17 21.67
N GLU A 142 -17.17 -50.89 21.40
CA GLU A 142 -16.14 -50.87 22.44
C GLU A 142 -16.03 -49.46 23.02
N MET A 143 -16.23 -49.41 24.34
CA MET A 143 -16.18 -48.22 25.18
C MET A 143 -14.91 -47.40 24.90
N LYS A 144 -15.06 -46.23 24.25
CA LYS A 144 -13.98 -45.24 24.20
C LYS A 144 -13.84 -44.59 25.58
N GLU A 145 -12.76 -44.95 26.26
CA GLU A 145 -12.26 -44.24 27.43
C GLU A 145 -12.19 -42.73 27.14
N VAL A 146 -12.69 -41.94 28.09
CA VAL A 146 -12.60 -40.48 28.10
C VAL A 146 -11.11 -40.12 28.26
N GLN A 147 -10.40 -39.97 27.14
CA GLN A 147 -9.10 -39.33 27.14
C GLN A 147 -9.32 -37.85 27.46
N PHE A 148 -9.12 -37.49 28.73
CA PHE A 148 -8.94 -36.11 29.14
C PHE A 148 -7.66 -35.58 28.47
N GLN A 149 -7.80 -35.02 27.27
CA GLN A 149 -6.76 -34.20 26.67
C GLN A 149 -6.61 -32.96 27.53
N PHE A 150 -5.59 -32.96 28.37
CA PHE A 150 -5.12 -31.75 29.04
C PHE A 150 -4.85 -30.69 27.97
N LYS A 151 -5.69 -29.65 27.90
CA LYS A 151 -5.40 -28.44 27.13
C LYS A 151 -4.15 -27.82 27.74
N LYS A 152 -2.98 -28.19 27.18
CA LYS A 152 -1.69 -27.56 27.47
C LYS A 152 -1.91 -26.05 27.36
N LYS A 153 -1.64 -25.31 28.44
CA LYS A 153 -1.74 -23.84 28.47
C LYS A 153 -0.84 -23.33 27.34
N GLN A 154 -1.45 -22.96 26.21
CA GLN A 154 -0.71 -22.59 25.01
C GLN A 154 0.13 -21.35 25.31
N SER A 155 1.31 -21.25 24.70
CA SER A 155 2.15 -20.05 24.86
C SER A 155 1.49 -18.86 24.15
N GLU A 156 1.76 -17.65 24.64
CA GLU A 156 1.23 -16.39 24.07
C GLU A 156 1.54 -16.24 22.57
N ARG A 157 2.70 -16.77 22.13
CA ARG A 157 3.11 -16.86 20.71
C ARG A 157 2.24 -17.82 19.89
N ALA A 158 1.81 -18.94 20.46
CA ALA A 158 0.93 -19.87 19.78
C ALA A 158 -0.49 -19.29 19.67
N MET A 159 -0.96 -18.59 20.70
CA MET A 159 -2.25 -17.89 20.65
C MET A 159 -2.26 -16.78 19.60
N SER A 160 -1.19 -15.98 19.45
CA SER A 160 -1.14 -14.94 18.42
C SER A 160 -1.03 -15.51 16.99
N ALA A 161 -0.31 -16.63 16.81
CA ALA A 161 -0.28 -17.34 15.53
C ALA A 161 -1.64 -17.94 15.16
N ILE A 162 -2.36 -18.49 16.15
CA ILE A 162 -3.73 -18.99 15.96
C ILE A 162 -4.67 -17.82 15.63
N GLN A 163 -4.55 -16.68 16.30
CA GLN A 163 -5.37 -15.48 16.00
C GLN A 163 -5.13 -14.93 14.59
N ASN A 164 -3.90 -15.01 14.10
CA ASN A 164 -3.55 -14.60 12.73
C ASN A 164 -3.87 -15.65 11.67
N SER A 165 -4.22 -16.88 12.07
CA SER A 165 -4.56 -17.95 11.15
C SER A 165 -5.85 -17.65 10.38
N TYR A 166 -5.89 -18.09 9.12
CA TYR A 166 -7.08 -17.99 8.27
C TYR A 166 -8.30 -18.66 8.91
N ALA A 167 -8.11 -19.81 9.56
CA ALA A 167 -9.18 -20.56 10.22
C ALA A 167 -9.85 -19.75 11.34
N TYR A 168 -9.08 -19.06 12.16
CA TYR A 168 -9.62 -18.25 13.25
C TYR A 168 -10.36 -17.01 12.74
N LYS A 169 -9.81 -16.32 11.73
CA LYS A 169 -10.50 -15.20 11.07
C LYS A 169 -11.80 -15.63 10.39
N LYS A 170 -11.79 -16.78 9.70
CA LYS A 170 -12.98 -17.38 9.10
C LYS A 170 -14.04 -17.69 10.16
N GLN A 171 -13.65 -18.31 11.29
CA GLN A 171 -14.58 -18.57 12.40
C GLN A 171 -15.20 -17.31 12.98
N GLN A 172 -14.44 -16.22 13.14
CA GLN A 172 -15.02 -14.94 13.60
C GLN A 172 -16.00 -14.35 12.59
N ILE A 173 -15.65 -14.40 11.30
CA ILE A 173 -16.53 -13.95 10.23
C ILE A 173 -17.82 -14.78 10.23
N ASP A 174 -17.71 -16.10 10.33
CA ASP A 174 -18.84 -17.02 10.32
C ASP A 174 -19.71 -16.92 11.58
N ALA A 175 -19.10 -16.58 12.73
CA ALA A 175 -19.81 -16.32 13.98
C ALA A 175 -20.67 -15.04 13.96
N GLU A 176 -20.35 -14.06 13.11
CA GLU A 176 -21.21 -12.89 12.91
C GLU A 176 -22.44 -13.27 12.08
N ASN A 177 -23.63 -13.01 12.60
CA ASN A 177 -24.89 -13.29 11.91
C ASN A 177 -25.15 -12.27 10.79
N TRP A 178 -25.76 -12.74 9.70
CA TRP A 178 -26.21 -11.87 8.62
C TRP A 178 -27.42 -11.04 9.06
N ILE A 179 -27.36 -9.73 8.81
CA ILE A 179 -28.50 -8.82 8.96
C ILE A 179 -29.12 -8.62 7.58
N GLU A 180 -30.41 -8.92 7.45
CA GLU A 180 -31.15 -8.68 6.21
C GLU A 180 -31.46 -7.19 6.04
N LEU A 181 -31.20 -6.67 4.84
CA LEU A 181 -31.46 -5.28 4.48
C LEU A 181 -32.63 -5.20 3.50
N GLN A 182 -33.48 -4.19 3.69
CA GLN A 182 -34.53 -3.87 2.74
C GLN A 182 -33.94 -3.07 1.57
N VAL A 183 -34.03 -3.63 0.37
CA VAL A 183 -33.56 -2.96 -0.85
C VAL A 183 -34.63 -1.97 -1.30
N GLN A 184 -34.25 -0.70 -1.37
CA GLN A 184 -35.06 0.36 -1.93
C GLN A 184 -34.48 0.78 -3.29
N ASP A 185 -35.36 1.00 -4.27
CA ASP A 185 -34.93 1.51 -5.58
C ASP A 185 -34.57 2.99 -5.49
N LYS A 186 -33.71 3.45 -6.41
CA LYS A 186 -33.29 4.85 -6.53
C LYS A 186 -34.44 5.83 -6.76
N SER A 187 -35.60 5.35 -7.19
CA SER A 187 -36.81 6.14 -7.46
C SER A 187 -37.80 6.16 -6.28
N SER A 188 -37.46 5.50 -5.18
CA SER A 188 -38.34 5.42 -4.02
C SER A 188 -38.20 6.64 -3.11
N ALA A 189 -39.29 7.04 -2.47
CA ALA A 189 -39.30 8.19 -1.55
C ALA A 189 -38.33 8.03 -0.36
N GLY A 190 -38.05 6.79 0.05
CA GLY A 190 -37.06 6.54 1.11
C GLY A 190 -35.62 6.78 0.64
N ALA A 191 -35.30 6.48 -0.62
CA ALA A 191 -34.01 6.80 -1.22
C ALA A 191 -33.82 8.31 -1.38
N ASP A 192 -34.88 9.05 -1.76
CA ASP A 192 -34.84 10.51 -1.83
C ASP A 192 -34.59 11.13 -0.44
N ASN A 193 -35.25 10.62 0.60
CA ASN A 193 -35.05 11.10 1.96
C ASN A 193 -33.63 10.82 2.48
N GLU A 194 -33.09 9.64 2.24
CA GLU A 194 -31.69 9.33 2.59
C GLU A 194 -30.69 10.12 1.76
N PHE A 195 -31.04 10.46 0.51
CA PHE A 195 -30.21 11.32 -0.33
C PHE A 195 -30.14 12.75 0.22
N GLU A 196 -31.20 13.25 0.86
CA GLU A 196 -31.16 14.56 1.51
C GLU A 196 -30.18 14.60 2.70
N ASN A 197 -29.95 13.49 3.40
CA ASN A 197 -28.96 13.38 4.49
C ASN A 197 -27.49 13.47 4.01
N LEU A 198 -27.23 13.48 2.69
CA LEU A 198 -25.90 13.77 2.13
C LEU A 198 -25.58 15.28 2.14
N PHE A 199 -26.59 16.12 2.33
CA PHE A 199 -26.42 17.57 2.44
C PHE A 199 -26.32 17.95 3.92
N SER A 200 -25.48 18.95 4.20
CA SER A 200 -25.40 19.52 5.54
C SER A 200 -26.40 20.66 5.63
N GLU A 201 -27.33 20.58 6.58
CA GLU A 201 -28.17 21.73 6.95
C GLU A 201 -27.42 22.72 7.87
N LYS A 202 -26.27 22.31 8.40
CA LYS A 202 -25.48 23.11 9.35
C LYS A 202 -24.38 23.88 8.63
N GLU A 203 -24.43 25.20 8.78
CA GLU A 203 -23.36 26.13 8.40
C GLU A 203 -22.46 26.43 9.61
N GLU A 204 -21.81 25.40 10.16
CA GLU A 204 -20.76 25.60 11.16
C GLU A 204 -19.40 25.69 10.46
N GLU A 205 -18.66 26.76 10.72
CA GLU A 205 -17.29 26.90 10.21
C GLU A 205 -16.37 25.87 10.86
N VAL A 206 -15.75 25.02 10.04
CA VAL A 206 -14.73 24.08 10.50
C VAL A 206 -13.43 24.86 10.72
N VAL A 207 -13.20 25.29 11.96
CA VAL A 207 -11.95 25.98 12.34
C VAL A 207 -10.85 24.93 12.52
N SER A 208 -9.85 24.97 11.65
CA SER A 208 -8.62 24.21 11.84
C SER A 208 -7.81 24.83 12.97
N THR A 209 -7.60 24.09 14.06
CA THR A 209 -6.87 24.56 15.24
C THR A 209 -5.34 24.52 15.08
N MET A 210 -4.84 24.01 13.96
CA MET A 210 -3.40 23.81 13.71
C MET A 210 -2.83 24.92 12.84
N THR A 211 -1.60 25.32 13.13
CA THR A 211 -0.82 26.22 12.27
C THR A 211 -0.31 25.48 11.02
N PRO A 212 0.01 26.20 9.91
CA PRO A 212 0.55 25.57 8.69
C PRO A 212 1.80 24.72 8.94
N ASP A 213 2.69 25.18 9.83
CA ASP A 213 3.93 24.46 10.17
C ASP A 213 3.66 23.17 10.95
N GLU A 214 2.70 23.21 11.89
CA GLU A 214 2.25 22.01 12.62
C GLU A 214 1.56 21.01 11.70
N TYR A 215 0.76 21.49 10.73
CA TYR A 215 0.10 20.65 9.74
C TYR A 215 1.12 19.93 8.85
N ILE A 216 2.12 20.64 8.33
CA ILE A 216 3.19 20.04 7.51
C ILE A 216 3.98 19.01 8.32
N LYS A 217 4.30 19.32 9.58
CA LYS A 217 5.00 18.38 10.48
C LYS A 217 4.15 17.13 10.76
N ALA A 218 2.84 17.27 10.95
CA ALA A 218 1.93 16.14 11.13
C ALA A 218 1.88 15.25 9.87
N MET A 219 1.88 15.85 8.68
CA MET A 219 1.90 15.11 7.41
C MET A 219 3.21 14.34 7.19
N GLN A 220 4.34 14.84 7.69
CA GLN A 220 5.65 14.17 7.58
C GLN A 220 5.73 12.86 8.38
N TYR A 221 4.98 12.73 9.49
CA TYR A 221 4.94 11.48 10.28
C TYR A 221 4.23 10.33 9.55
N ARG A 222 3.31 10.61 8.62
CA ARG A 222 2.60 9.57 7.87
C ARG A 222 3.52 8.81 6.89
N ALA A 223 4.61 9.43 6.45
CA ALA A 223 5.61 8.77 5.61
C ALA A 223 6.53 7.80 6.40
N MET A 224 6.67 7.99 7.72
CA MET A 224 7.51 7.16 8.58
C MET A 224 6.71 6.04 9.29
N ALA A 225 5.42 6.25 9.59
CA ALA A 225 4.58 5.26 10.26
C ALA A 225 4.29 4.00 9.41
N SER A 226 4.39 4.08 8.09
CA SER A 226 4.31 2.92 7.19
C SER A 226 5.57 2.03 7.22
N ALA A 227 6.66 2.48 7.85
CA ALA A 227 7.90 1.70 7.99
C ALA A 227 8.00 0.94 9.32
N ASP A 228 7.25 1.33 10.36
CA ASP A 228 7.37 0.78 11.72
C ASP A 228 6.35 -0.30 12.09
N ASN A 229 5.38 -0.62 11.23
CA ASN A 229 4.55 -1.81 11.39
C ASN A 229 5.23 -3.04 10.77
N LYS A 230 6.42 -3.40 11.28
CA LYS A 230 6.88 -4.79 11.18
C LYS A 230 6.15 -5.62 12.24
N PRO A 231 5.51 -6.76 11.89
CA PRO A 231 5.04 -7.69 12.90
C PRO A 231 6.22 -8.14 13.78
N PRO A 232 6.02 -8.36 15.09
CA PRO A 232 7.12 -8.68 16.00
C PRO A 232 7.79 -9.99 15.58
N THR A 233 9.05 -9.88 15.15
CA THR A 233 9.91 -11.02 14.84
C THR A 233 10.28 -11.74 16.14
N ASN A 234 10.06 -13.04 16.16
CA ASN A 234 10.19 -13.86 17.37
C ASN A 234 11.62 -14.43 17.51
N PRO A 235 12.30 -14.31 18.65
CA PRO A 235 13.70 -14.72 18.83
C PRO A 235 13.86 -16.18 19.29
N ALA A 236 13.08 -17.11 18.75
CA ALA A 236 13.33 -18.54 19.01
C ALA A 236 13.14 -19.34 17.72
N GLN A 237 14.27 -19.49 17.02
CA GLN A 237 14.66 -20.58 16.14
C GLN A 237 16.19 -20.46 15.94
N THR A 238 16.95 -20.73 16.99
CA THR A 238 18.33 -21.24 16.85
C THR A 238 18.19 -22.76 16.86
N ASN A 239 18.01 -23.35 15.69
CA ASN A 239 18.50 -24.69 15.45
C ASN A 239 19.61 -24.53 14.41
N GLU A 240 20.82 -24.83 14.86
CA GLU A 240 21.99 -25.05 14.01
C GLU A 240 21.66 -26.20 13.04
N GLU A 241 22.23 -26.15 11.83
CA GLU A 241 22.02 -27.07 10.69
C GLU A 241 20.89 -26.67 9.73
N ASP A 242 21.13 -25.60 8.95
CA ASP A 242 20.73 -25.46 7.53
C ASP A 242 21.28 -24.11 7.02
N GLU A 243 22.60 -24.00 6.90
CA GLU A 243 23.22 -22.97 6.06
C GLU A 243 23.19 -23.47 4.61
N GLU A 244 22.18 -23.06 3.85
CA GLU A 244 22.33 -22.68 2.44
C GLU A 244 21.02 -22.10 1.88
N GLN A 245 21.11 -20.82 1.46
CA GLN A 245 20.26 -20.16 0.47
C GLN A 245 18.76 -20.03 0.78
N LYS A 246 18.42 -19.03 1.60
CA LYS A 246 17.15 -18.29 1.44
C LYS A 246 17.42 -16.86 1.02
N ASP A 247 17.11 -16.65 -0.25
CA ASP A 247 17.00 -15.44 -1.04
C ASP A 247 16.51 -14.20 -0.25
N GLU A 248 17.43 -13.24 -0.04
CA GLU A 248 17.15 -11.90 0.46
C GLU A 248 16.52 -11.05 -0.65
N THR A 249 15.29 -11.36 -1.06
CA THR A 249 14.53 -10.48 -1.95
C THR A 249 13.47 -9.69 -1.18
N MET A 250 13.74 -8.38 -1.09
CA MET A 250 12.78 -7.26 -1.04
C MET A 250 12.27 -6.79 0.33
N GLU A 251 13.13 -6.10 1.09
CA GLU A 251 12.72 -4.90 1.82
C GLU A 251 13.23 -3.65 1.05
N PRO A 252 12.41 -2.58 0.89
CA PRO A 252 12.86 -1.37 0.23
C PRO A 252 14.02 -0.74 1.01
N VAL A 253 15.10 -0.47 0.28
CA VAL A 253 16.37 0.08 0.78
C VAL A 253 16.18 1.56 1.12
N THR A 254 15.69 1.86 2.31
CA THR A 254 15.86 3.18 2.93
C THR A 254 16.48 3.01 4.31
N GLY A 255 17.76 3.38 4.42
CA GLY A 255 18.48 3.48 5.69
C GLY A 255 17.73 4.32 6.72
N HIS A 256 18.05 4.15 8.02
CA HIS A 256 17.69 5.16 9.01
C HIS A 256 18.47 6.44 8.63
N LEU A 257 17.88 7.29 7.79
CA LEU A 257 18.43 8.60 7.50
C LEU A 257 18.72 9.28 8.84
N LEU A 258 19.89 9.94 8.94
CA LEU A 258 20.33 10.78 10.07
C LEU A 258 21.05 10.07 11.23
N ASP A 259 21.21 8.74 11.22
CA ASP A 259 21.92 8.07 12.31
C ASP A 259 23.41 8.49 12.34
N GLY A 260 23.87 9.02 13.48
CA GLY A 260 25.22 9.57 13.64
C GLY A 260 25.49 10.93 12.96
N VAL A 261 24.50 11.59 12.37
CA VAL A 261 24.69 12.89 11.69
C VAL A 261 24.29 14.04 12.62
N ASN A 262 25.15 15.06 12.70
CA ASN A 262 24.85 16.26 13.48
C ASN A 262 23.54 16.91 12.98
N PRO A 263 22.58 17.24 13.86
CA PRO A 263 21.33 17.91 13.49
C PRO A 263 21.51 19.14 12.61
N LYS A 264 22.64 19.85 12.73
CA LYS A 264 23.03 20.99 11.90
C LYS A 264 23.07 20.67 10.40
N TYR A 265 23.31 19.43 9.99
CA TYR A 265 23.45 19.01 8.59
C TYR A 265 22.30 18.14 8.08
N SER A 266 21.29 17.92 8.93
CA SER A 266 20.20 16.96 8.68
C SER A 266 19.31 17.34 7.49
N ASP A 267 19.09 18.64 7.28
CA ASP A 267 18.33 19.20 6.15
C ASP A 267 19.06 19.01 4.82
N VAL A 268 20.36 19.29 4.77
CA VAL A 268 21.21 19.09 3.58
C VAL A 268 21.26 17.61 3.21
N LEU A 269 21.45 16.72 4.19
CA LEU A 269 21.44 15.28 3.95
C LEU A 269 20.07 14.79 3.48
N ARG A 270 18.98 15.25 4.10
CA ARG A 270 17.61 14.85 3.70
C ARG A 270 17.33 15.22 2.25
N LEU A 271 17.76 16.40 1.82
CA LEU A 271 17.58 16.84 0.45
C LEU A 271 18.43 16.00 -0.53
N LEU A 272 19.71 15.79 -0.21
CA LEU A 272 20.60 14.94 -1.00
C LEU A 272 20.17 13.48 -1.07
N ALA A 273 19.57 12.95 -0.01
CA ALA A 273 19.07 11.57 0.04
C ALA A 273 17.69 11.43 -0.62
N THR A 274 16.94 12.51 -0.78
CA THR A 274 15.69 12.48 -1.55
C THR A 274 15.99 12.36 -3.04
N ASP A 275 16.94 13.15 -3.53
CA ASP A 275 17.21 13.23 -4.97
C ASP A 275 18.45 12.41 -5.40
N GLN A 276 19.26 11.92 -4.45
CA GLN A 276 20.41 11.03 -4.61
C GLN A 276 21.59 11.56 -5.45
N ILE A 277 21.39 12.59 -6.27
CA ILE A 277 22.43 13.28 -7.04
C ILE A 277 21.97 14.67 -7.49
N MET A 278 22.74 15.73 -7.18
CA MET A 278 22.38 17.11 -7.53
C MET A 278 23.59 18.02 -7.80
N HIS A 279 23.35 19.21 -8.36
CA HIS A 279 24.34 20.28 -8.49
C HIS A 279 24.30 21.25 -7.29
N PHE A 280 25.42 21.91 -7.01
CA PHE A 280 25.51 22.86 -5.90
C PHE A 280 24.55 24.04 -6.05
N ASP A 281 24.43 24.61 -7.25
CA ASP A 281 23.51 25.74 -7.49
C ASP A 281 22.04 25.35 -7.25
N THR A 282 21.67 24.09 -7.48
CA THR A 282 20.33 23.57 -7.14
C THR A 282 20.16 23.47 -5.62
N LEU A 283 21.20 23.03 -4.90
CA LEU A 283 21.18 22.95 -3.45
C LEU A 283 20.98 24.34 -2.81
N VAL A 284 21.69 25.36 -3.31
CA VAL A 284 21.56 26.75 -2.85
C VAL A 284 20.14 27.29 -3.08
N LYS A 285 19.52 26.98 -4.23
CA LYS A 285 18.14 27.40 -4.53
C LYS A 285 17.10 26.74 -3.63
N LEU A 286 17.33 25.49 -3.22
CA LEU A 286 16.41 24.72 -2.39
C LEU A 286 16.54 25.02 -0.90
N LEU A 287 17.68 25.59 -0.46
CA LEU A 287 17.94 26.00 0.91
C LEU A 287 18.33 27.49 0.99
N PRO A 288 17.41 28.42 0.62
CA PRO A 288 17.72 29.85 0.56
C PRO A 288 17.99 30.48 1.94
N SER A 289 17.61 29.79 3.03
CA SER A 289 17.85 30.23 4.40
C SER A 289 19.28 30.01 4.88
N ARG A 290 20.10 29.26 4.15
CA ARG A 290 21.50 28.98 4.50
C ARG A 290 22.46 29.77 3.63
N SER A 291 23.57 30.19 4.23
CA SER A 291 24.68 30.79 3.47
C SER A 291 25.44 29.72 2.67
N GLU A 292 26.16 30.14 1.62
CA GLU A 292 26.99 29.20 0.85
C GLU A 292 28.05 28.52 1.75
N ASP A 293 28.63 29.25 2.71
CA ASP A 293 29.63 28.71 3.64
C ASP A 293 29.06 27.62 4.55
N GLU A 294 27.82 27.77 5.02
CA GLU A 294 27.15 26.75 5.83
C GLU A 294 26.82 25.49 5.03
N LEU A 295 26.45 25.64 3.76
CA LEU A 295 26.20 24.51 2.87
C LEU A 295 27.49 23.76 2.58
N ILE A 296 28.59 24.47 2.39
CA ILE A 296 29.91 23.89 2.15
C ILE A 296 30.38 23.08 3.37
N ASP A 297 30.28 23.64 4.57
CA ASP A 297 30.58 22.94 5.83
C ASP A 297 29.72 21.67 6.00
N ALA A 298 28.44 21.74 5.65
CA ALA A 298 27.55 20.57 5.69
C ALA A 298 27.99 19.48 4.68
N LEU A 299 28.35 19.86 3.45
CA LEU A 299 28.75 18.94 2.40
C LEU A 299 29.98 18.11 2.78
N GLU A 300 30.94 18.68 3.51
CA GLU A 300 32.11 17.95 4.03
C GLU A 300 31.70 16.74 4.89
N HIS A 301 30.60 16.86 5.60
CA HIS A 301 30.10 15.84 6.52
C HIS A 301 29.17 14.84 5.84
N VAL A 302 28.33 15.28 4.89
CA VAL A 302 27.19 14.47 4.39
C VAL A 302 27.31 14.00 2.94
N ALA A 303 28.19 14.61 2.14
CA ALA A 303 28.23 14.41 0.70
C ALA A 303 29.57 13.90 0.18
N VAL A 304 29.53 13.38 -1.04
CA VAL A 304 30.67 13.05 -1.88
C VAL A 304 30.43 13.63 -3.26
N HIS A 305 31.51 14.08 -3.90
CA HIS A 305 31.47 14.74 -5.20
C HIS A 305 32.15 13.95 -6.31
N VAL A 306 31.50 13.91 -7.49
CA VAL A 306 32.03 13.34 -8.73
C VAL A 306 31.80 14.28 -9.91
N ARG A 307 32.84 14.97 -10.38
CA ARG A 307 32.81 15.87 -11.56
C ARG A 307 31.63 16.87 -11.56
N GLY A 308 31.42 17.53 -10.44
CA GLY A 308 30.39 18.54 -10.21
C GLY A 308 29.10 18.03 -9.58
N ARG A 309 28.99 16.71 -9.41
CA ARG A 309 27.77 16.05 -8.95
C ARG A 309 27.91 15.70 -7.49
N LEU A 310 27.02 16.22 -6.66
CA LEU A 310 26.95 15.95 -5.24
C LEU A 310 26.04 14.74 -5.01
N LEU A 311 26.57 13.70 -4.39
CA LEU A 311 25.85 12.51 -3.95
C LEU A 311 25.93 12.42 -2.43
N PRO A 312 24.90 11.89 -1.74
CA PRO A 312 25.02 11.62 -0.30
C PRO A 312 26.05 10.52 -0.06
N LYS A 313 26.78 10.60 1.06
CA LYS A 313 27.72 9.54 1.48
C LYS A 313 26.98 8.21 1.61
N SER A 314 27.46 7.17 0.95
CA SER A 314 26.82 5.84 0.93
C SER A 314 26.58 5.28 2.33
N ALA A 315 27.47 5.55 3.30
CA ALA A 315 27.32 5.13 4.70
C ALA A 315 26.12 5.77 5.43
N LEU A 316 25.58 6.88 4.92
CA LEU A 316 24.44 7.60 5.51
C LEU A 316 23.10 7.23 4.89
N VAL A 317 23.11 6.52 3.75
CA VAL A 317 21.90 6.21 2.96
C VAL A 317 21.67 4.71 2.76
N CYS A 318 22.73 3.90 2.77
CA CYS A 318 22.63 2.44 2.61
C CYS A 318 22.78 1.70 3.95
N ARG A 319 22.12 0.55 4.09
CA ARG A 319 22.36 -0.41 5.19
C ARG A 319 23.28 -1.53 4.72
N GLY A 320 24.19 -1.94 5.60
CA GLY A 320 25.13 -3.04 5.37
C GLY A 320 26.40 -2.61 4.62
N GLU A 321 27.56 -3.11 5.07
CA GLU A 321 28.86 -2.77 4.49
C GLU A 321 28.97 -3.16 3.02
N MET A 322 28.34 -4.27 2.63
CA MET A 322 28.31 -4.77 1.25
C MET A 322 27.61 -3.78 0.31
N THR A 323 26.45 -3.25 0.69
CA THR A 323 25.69 -2.28 -0.11
C THR A 323 26.42 -0.93 -0.21
N VAL A 324 27.02 -0.48 0.91
CA VAL A 324 27.84 0.74 0.94
C VAL A 324 29.03 0.61 -0.03
N ARG A 325 29.70 -0.54 -0.01
CA ARG A 325 30.82 -0.84 -0.91
C ARG A 325 30.35 -0.91 -2.36
N ALA A 326 29.26 -1.62 -2.63
CA ALA A 326 28.66 -1.75 -3.96
C ALA A 326 28.36 -0.37 -4.57
N ARG A 327 27.65 0.48 -3.82
CA ARG A 327 27.31 1.83 -4.24
C ARG A 327 28.55 2.69 -4.54
N ASN A 328 29.56 2.65 -3.68
CA ASN A 328 30.81 3.37 -3.91
C ASN A 328 31.54 2.90 -5.18
N GLU A 329 31.59 1.59 -5.44
CA GLU A 329 32.23 1.06 -6.65
C GLU A 329 31.45 1.38 -7.93
N ILE A 330 30.12 1.37 -7.89
CA ILE A 330 29.27 1.80 -9.01
C ILE A 330 29.51 3.28 -9.32
N ILE A 331 29.51 4.15 -8.31
CA ILE A 331 29.77 5.58 -8.49
C ILE A 331 31.17 5.80 -9.09
N LYS A 332 32.20 5.10 -8.61
CA LYS A 332 33.57 5.16 -9.18
C LYS A 332 33.63 4.66 -10.62
N ALA A 333 32.89 3.60 -10.96
CA ALA A 333 32.86 3.07 -12.32
C ALA A 333 32.22 4.06 -13.29
N LEU A 334 31.09 4.66 -12.92
CA LEU A 334 30.44 5.73 -13.68
C LEU A 334 31.33 6.99 -13.81
N ALA A 335 32.11 7.31 -12.77
CA ALA A 335 33.05 8.42 -12.80
C ALA A 335 34.17 8.21 -13.84
N LYS A 336 34.65 6.98 -14.01
CA LYS A 336 35.75 6.61 -14.91
C LYS A 336 35.30 6.49 -16.37
N THR A 337 34.03 6.16 -16.61
CA THR A 337 33.52 5.86 -17.96
C THR A 337 32.39 6.83 -18.33
N PRO A 338 32.71 7.98 -18.96
CA PRO A 338 31.70 8.96 -19.36
C PRO A 338 30.68 8.45 -20.38
N SER A 339 31.05 7.45 -21.18
CA SER A 339 30.18 6.78 -22.17
C SER A 339 29.21 5.78 -21.55
N GLY A 340 29.17 5.70 -20.21
CA GLY A 340 28.30 4.82 -19.46
C GLY A 340 28.87 3.43 -19.23
N VAL A 341 28.28 2.72 -18.27
CA VAL A 341 28.70 1.38 -17.81
C VAL A 341 27.59 0.35 -18.04
N SER A 342 27.96 -0.86 -18.43
CA SER A 342 27.02 -1.98 -18.53
C SER A 342 26.75 -2.56 -17.15
N ARG A 343 25.49 -2.91 -16.86
CA ARG A 343 25.10 -3.54 -15.59
C ARG A 343 25.79 -4.89 -15.41
N MET A 344 25.90 -5.69 -16.48
CA MET A 344 26.52 -7.03 -16.40
C MET A 344 28.01 -6.91 -16.06
N ASP A 345 28.70 -5.94 -16.66
CA ASP A 345 30.12 -5.70 -16.39
C ASP A 345 30.36 -5.28 -14.92
N LEU A 346 29.43 -4.53 -14.32
CA LEU A 346 29.50 -4.16 -12.90
C LEU A 346 29.28 -5.38 -12.00
N VAL A 347 28.28 -6.20 -12.31
CA VAL A 347 27.95 -7.43 -11.59
C VAL A 347 29.14 -8.40 -11.61
N GLU A 348 29.73 -8.64 -12.77
CA GLU A 348 30.88 -9.53 -12.92
C GLU A 348 32.14 -8.98 -12.25
N LYS A 349 32.43 -7.67 -12.42
CA LYS A 349 33.67 -7.07 -11.93
C LYS A 349 33.71 -6.90 -10.43
N PHE A 350 32.56 -6.64 -9.81
CA PHE A 350 32.46 -6.33 -8.38
C PHE A 350 31.74 -7.42 -7.59
N SER A 351 31.42 -8.56 -8.23
CA SER A 351 30.66 -9.68 -7.64
C SER A 351 29.39 -9.20 -6.94
N LEU A 352 28.65 -8.30 -7.59
CA LEU A 352 27.42 -7.72 -7.04
C LEU A 352 26.20 -8.52 -7.48
N ASP A 353 25.19 -8.58 -6.62
CA ASP A 353 23.89 -9.08 -7.04
C ASP A 353 23.28 -8.18 -8.13
N ALA A 354 22.63 -8.80 -9.12
CA ALA A 354 22.13 -8.12 -10.31
C ALA A 354 20.94 -7.19 -10.03
N ASP A 355 20.14 -7.50 -9.02
CA ASP A 355 19.00 -6.70 -8.58
C ASP A 355 19.45 -5.58 -7.65
N VAL A 356 20.43 -5.83 -6.78
CA VAL A 356 21.09 -4.76 -5.99
C VAL A 356 21.75 -3.73 -6.91
N ALA A 357 22.52 -4.18 -7.91
CA ALA A 357 23.17 -3.28 -8.87
C ALA A 357 22.15 -2.43 -9.65
N LYS A 358 21.02 -3.03 -10.07
CA LYS A 358 19.95 -2.31 -10.77
C LYS A 358 19.28 -1.28 -9.85
N THR A 359 19.01 -1.64 -8.60
CA THR A 359 18.38 -0.76 -7.61
C THR A 359 19.24 0.46 -7.34
N VAL A 360 20.53 0.24 -7.04
CA VAL A 360 21.49 1.32 -6.78
C VAL A 360 21.70 2.21 -8.02
N LEU A 361 21.79 1.64 -9.22
CA LEU A 361 21.87 2.42 -10.45
C LEU A 361 20.64 3.29 -10.66
N GLY A 362 19.45 2.79 -10.33
CA GLY A 362 18.19 3.53 -10.45
C GLY A 362 18.12 4.78 -9.57
N GLU A 363 18.93 4.88 -8.51
CA GLU A 363 18.94 6.04 -7.61
C GLU A 363 19.53 7.30 -8.27
N PHE A 364 20.61 7.17 -9.05
CA PHE A 364 21.37 8.33 -9.56
C PHE A 364 21.79 8.22 -11.04
N ALA A 365 21.48 7.12 -11.72
CA ALA A 365 21.81 6.88 -13.12
C ALA A 365 20.55 6.58 -13.95
N VAL A 366 20.66 6.77 -15.26
CA VAL A 366 19.62 6.46 -16.26
C VAL A 366 20.18 5.48 -17.27
N LEU A 367 19.35 4.52 -17.69
CA LEU A 367 19.67 3.55 -18.73
C LEU A 367 19.38 4.15 -20.11
N GLU A 368 20.38 4.17 -20.97
CA GLU A 368 20.21 4.49 -22.39
C GLU A 368 19.76 3.24 -23.15
N SER A 369 18.58 3.30 -23.78
CA SER A 369 17.91 2.14 -24.40
C SER A 369 18.65 1.58 -25.61
N THR A 370 19.38 2.41 -26.35
CA THR A 370 20.11 2.04 -27.57
C THR A 370 21.44 1.36 -27.25
N THR A 371 22.21 1.90 -26.31
CA THR A 371 23.54 1.39 -25.95
C THR A 371 23.49 0.36 -24.82
N ARG A 372 22.35 0.27 -24.11
CA ARG A 372 22.17 -0.52 -22.88
C ARG A 372 23.18 -0.17 -21.78
N LYS A 373 23.66 1.07 -21.78
CA LYS A 373 24.61 1.58 -20.78
C LYS A 373 23.93 2.52 -19.81
N TRP A 374 24.42 2.53 -18.58
CA TRP A 374 23.99 3.45 -17.53
C TRP A 374 24.95 4.63 -17.45
N SER A 375 24.41 5.84 -17.36
CA SER A 375 25.17 7.07 -17.11
C SER A 375 24.49 7.89 -16.02
N PHE A 376 25.22 8.79 -15.35
CA PHE A 376 24.62 9.70 -14.38
C PHE A 376 23.43 10.46 -14.99
N ARG A 377 22.35 10.61 -14.21
CA ARG A 377 21.14 11.28 -14.67
C ARG A 377 21.31 12.79 -14.90
N ILE A 378 22.34 13.40 -14.29
CA ILE A 378 22.72 14.80 -14.48
C ILE A 378 24.09 14.95 -15.13
N GLY A 379 24.26 16.06 -15.87
CA GLY A 379 25.53 16.45 -16.50
C GLY A 379 26.67 16.63 -15.50
N ALA A 380 27.90 16.77 -16.00
CA ALA A 380 29.01 17.19 -15.16
C ALA A 380 28.93 18.71 -14.92
N ASP A 381 29.36 19.16 -13.75
CA ASP A 381 29.42 20.59 -13.41
C ASP A 381 30.86 20.99 -13.03
N ASP A 382 31.57 21.56 -14.00
CA ASP A 382 32.94 22.02 -13.80
C ASP A 382 33.00 23.33 -12.97
N THR A 383 31.87 24.00 -12.69
CA THR A 383 31.83 25.25 -11.93
C THR A 383 32.08 25.01 -10.44
N PHE A 384 31.51 23.95 -9.86
CA PHE A 384 31.71 23.61 -8.45
C PHE A 384 33.19 23.40 -8.10
N THR A 385 33.91 22.66 -8.94
CA THR A 385 35.35 22.39 -8.71
C THR A 385 36.20 23.66 -8.86
N LYS A 386 35.77 24.62 -9.69
CA LYS A 386 36.43 25.92 -9.87
C LYS A 386 36.14 26.88 -8.71
N ARG A 387 34.90 26.93 -8.23
CA ARG A 387 34.47 27.81 -7.12
C ARG A 387 35.00 27.33 -5.77
N PHE A 388 35.00 26.02 -5.52
CA PHE A 388 35.32 25.45 -4.20
C PHE A 388 36.39 24.34 -4.28
N PRO A 389 37.64 24.66 -4.68
CA PRO A 389 38.67 23.65 -4.93
C PRO A 389 39.10 22.88 -3.66
N ALA A 390 39.10 23.53 -2.49
CA ALA A 390 39.47 22.90 -1.23
C ALA A 390 38.45 21.81 -0.84
N VAL A 391 37.16 22.15 -0.91
CA VAL A 391 36.05 21.26 -0.56
C VAL A 391 35.94 20.14 -1.59
N ALA A 392 36.02 20.47 -2.88
CA ALA A 392 36.03 19.45 -3.95
C ALA A 392 37.16 18.43 -3.79
N LYS A 393 38.28 18.79 -3.14
CA LYS A 393 39.35 17.86 -2.77
C LYS A 393 39.02 17.06 -1.50
N ALA A 394 38.38 17.67 -0.51
CA ALA A 394 38.00 17.03 0.74
C ALA A 394 36.89 15.97 0.57
N ILE A 395 35.88 16.25 -0.25
CA ILE A 395 34.73 15.37 -0.48
C ILE A 395 34.84 14.53 -1.75
N LYS A 396 36.05 14.29 -2.26
CA LYS A 396 36.26 13.47 -3.45
C LYS A 396 36.07 11.99 -3.11
N LEU A 397 35.29 11.26 -3.92
CA LEU A 397 35.11 9.79 -3.76
C LEU A 397 36.40 9.00 -3.99
#